data_AF-A0A2E3WFY3-F1
#
_entry.id   AF-A0A2E3WFY3-F1
#
_cell.length_a   1.000
_cell.length_b   1.000
_cell.length_c   1.000
_cell.angle_alpha   90.00
_cell.angle_beta   90.00
_cell.angle_gamma   90.00
#
_symmetry.space_group_name_H-M   'P 1'
#
loop_
_entity.id
_entity.type
_entity.pdbx_description
1 polymer ?
#
loop_
_entity_poly.entity_id
_entity_poly.type
_entity_poly.pdbx_seq_one_letter_code
_entity_poly.pdbx_strand_id
1 'polypeptide(L)'
;MSDRDTKECPFQTASEMLVSAREQLNLTQEDIASQLYLTPSFIRYIDDGLFNKIPKRAFIKGYLRSYARVVGLSEDEVVARYEEGMESDHRVDIHEVTQERFGSAALTGPVLQTGLIGLSGIVIVVALV
;
A
#
# COMPACT_ATOMS: atom_id res chain seq x y z
N MET A 1 17.06 22.48 41.82
CA MET A 1 17.09 21.03 41.53
C MET A 1 15.82 20.72 40.75
N SER A 2 15.82 20.77 39.42
CA SER A 2 16.22 19.73 38.47
C SER A 2 15.36 18.45 38.54
N ASP A 3 14.03 18.63 38.48
CA ASP A 3 13.17 17.64 37.86
C ASP A 3 13.37 17.76 36.34
N ARG A 4 14.40 17.08 35.85
CA ARG A 4 14.45 16.70 34.44
C ARG A 4 13.36 15.65 34.27
N ASP A 5 12.16 16.14 33.99
CA ASP A 5 11.09 15.41 33.33
C ASP A 5 11.71 14.77 32.08
N THR A 6 12.22 13.54 32.23
CA THR A 6 12.42 12.61 31.14
C THR A 6 11.03 12.39 30.56
N LYS A 7 10.61 13.30 29.69
CA LYS A 7 9.54 13.06 28.75
C LYS A 7 10.01 11.87 27.94
N GLU A 8 9.53 10.70 28.31
CA GLU A 8 9.51 9.55 27.42
C GLU A 8 8.76 10.04 26.18
N CYS A 9 9.52 10.51 25.18
CA CYS A 9 8.95 10.85 23.89
C CYS A 9 8.30 9.55 23.40
N PRO A 10 6.97 9.54 23.15
CA PRO A 10 6.29 8.34 22.70
C PRO A 10 7.05 7.78 21.50
N PHE A 11 7.10 6.45 21.39
CA PHE A 11 7.76 5.74 20.29
C PHE A 11 7.47 6.44 18.96
N GLN A 12 8.47 7.14 18.41
CA GLN A 12 8.26 7.98 17.25
C GLN A 12 8.06 7.12 16.01
N THR A 13 6.92 7.29 15.33
CA THR A 13 6.61 6.56 14.10
C THR A 13 7.41 7.10 12.91
N ALA A 14 7.51 6.32 11.83
CA ALA A 14 8.15 6.78 10.59
C ALA A 14 7.52 8.07 10.05
N SER A 15 6.20 8.20 10.14
CA SER A 15 5.46 9.40 9.73
C SER A 15 5.85 10.61 10.57
N GLU A 16 5.87 10.47 11.89
CA GLU A 16 6.25 11.55 12.81
C GLU A 16 7.71 12.00 12.61
N MET A 17 8.63 11.07 12.33
CA MET A 17 10.02 11.39 11.99
C MET A 17 10.07 12.29 10.75
N LEU A 18 9.39 11.88 9.67
CA LEU A 18 9.38 12.59 8.40
C LEU A 18 8.72 13.97 8.51
N VAL A 19 7.56 14.05 9.17
CA VAL A 19 6.83 15.32 9.40
C VAL A 19 7.69 16.29 10.20
N SER A 20 8.27 15.83 11.31
CA SER A 20 9.09 16.69 12.17
C SER A 20 10.30 17.25 11.41
N ALA A 21 10.99 16.42 10.62
CA ALA A 21 12.13 16.87 9.82
C ALA A 21 11.71 17.82 8.68
N ARG A 22 10.58 17.54 8.01
CA ARG A 22 10.01 18.43 6.97
C ARG A 22 9.72 19.82 7.55
N GLU A 23 9.08 19.88 8.70
CA GLU A 23 8.70 21.13 9.36
C GLU A 23 9.91 21.91 9.88
N GLN A 24 10.95 21.23 10.40
CA GLN A 24 12.21 21.88 10.79
C GLN A 24 12.90 22.57 9.61
N LEU A 25 12.72 22.04 8.39
CA LEU A 25 13.24 22.63 7.16
C LEU A 25 12.29 23.67 6.55
N ASN A 26 11.13 23.95 7.17
CA ASN A 26 10.07 24.81 6.66
C ASN A 26 9.56 24.41 5.25
N LEU A 27 9.57 23.11 4.95
CA LEU A 27 9.07 22.57 3.68
C LEU A 27 7.58 22.26 3.78
N THR A 28 6.83 22.58 2.73
CA THR A 28 5.42 22.19 2.59
C THR A 28 5.29 20.76 2.08
N GLN A 29 4.08 20.17 2.17
CA GLN A 29 3.82 18.87 1.56
C GLN A 29 3.98 18.93 0.03
N GLU A 30 3.63 20.07 -0.57
CA GLU A 30 3.81 20.36 -2.00
C GLU A 30 5.30 20.37 -2.40
N ASP A 31 6.18 20.94 -1.57
CA ASP A 31 7.62 20.96 -1.84
C ASP A 31 8.21 19.54 -1.86
N ILE A 32 7.81 18.69 -0.91
CA ILE A 32 8.22 17.28 -0.90
C ILE A 32 7.62 16.54 -2.10
N ALA A 33 6.34 16.74 -2.39
CA ALA A 33 5.66 16.09 -3.50
C ALA A 33 6.37 16.38 -4.83
N SER A 34 6.75 17.65 -5.04
CA SER A 34 7.50 18.10 -6.21
C SER A 34 8.86 17.40 -6.33
N GLN A 35 9.64 17.34 -5.24
CA GLN A 35 10.96 16.70 -5.23
C GLN A 35 10.91 15.17 -5.43
N LEU A 36 9.85 14.52 -4.94
CA LEU A 36 9.66 13.07 -5.06
C LEU A 36 8.93 12.67 -6.35
N TYR A 37 8.49 13.63 -7.17
CA TYR A 37 7.62 13.39 -8.33
C TYR A 37 6.32 12.64 -7.96
N LEU A 38 5.74 13.01 -6.83
CA LEU A 38 4.49 12.45 -6.30
C LEU A 38 3.38 13.50 -6.28
N THR A 39 2.15 13.06 -6.05
CA THR A 39 1.04 13.97 -5.76
C THR A 39 1.07 14.41 -4.29
N PRO A 40 0.62 15.62 -3.94
CA PRO A 40 0.51 16.05 -2.54
C PRO A 40 -0.33 15.09 -1.69
N SER A 41 -1.34 14.44 -2.28
CA SER A 41 -2.14 13.41 -1.61
C SER A 41 -1.30 12.24 -1.08
N PHE A 42 -0.26 11.81 -1.79
CA PHE A 42 0.64 10.74 -1.33
C PHE A 42 1.48 11.20 -0.14
N ILE A 43 1.98 12.43 -0.17
CA ILE A 43 2.74 13.00 0.95
C ILE A 43 1.83 13.12 2.17
N ARG A 44 0.60 13.60 2.01
CA ARG A 44 -0.39 13.60 3.08
C ARG A 44 -0.65 12.22 3.67
N TYR A 45 -0.79 11.18 2.84
CA TYR A 45 -0.96 9.81 3.35
C TYR A 45 0.26 9.31 4.13
N ILE A 46 1.47 9.70 3.73
CA ILE A 46 2.70 9.37 4.46
C ILE A 46 2.75 10.13 5.79
N ASP A 47 2.51 11.44 5.77
CA ASP A 47 2.50 12.31 6.94
C ASP A 47 1.43 11.85 7.98
N ASP A 48 0.25 11.42 7.51
CA ASP A 48 -0.85 10.93 8.36
C ASP A 48 -0.70 9.46 8.78
N GLY A 49 0.35 8.75 8.31
CA GLY A 49 0.53 7.30 8.56
C GLY A 49 -0.50 6.40 7.85
N LEU A 50 -1.29 6.93 6.92
CA LEU A 50 -2.33 6.24 6.16
C LEU A 50 -1.75 5.48 4.96
N PHE A 51 -0.72 4.66 5.20
CA PHE A 51 0.00 3.90 4.17
C PHE A 51 -0.91 2.92 3.39
N ASN A 52 -1.98 2.45 4.02
CA ASN A 52 -2.99 1.59 3.40
C ASN A 52 -3.75 2.27 2.25
N LYS A 53 -3.78 3.61 2.18
CA LYS A 53 -4.41 4.39 1.10
C LYS A 53 -3.52 4.52 -0.15
N ILE A 54 -2.25 4.11 -0.09
CA ILE A 54 -1.34 4.14 -1.23
C ILE A 54 -1.60 2.91 -2.12
N PRO A 55 -2.05 3.08 -3.38
CA PRO A 55 -2.52 1.96 -4.23
C PRO A 55 -1.47 0.89 -4.52
N LYS A 56 -0.18 1.27 -4.54
CA LYS A 56 0.93 0.37 -4.82
C LYS A 56 1.80 0.19 -3.58
N ARG A 57 1.33 -0.66 -2.65
CA ARG A 57 1.99 -0.91 -1.36
C ARG A 57 3.46 -1.31 -1.49
N ALA A 58 3.82 -2.04 -2.55
CA ALA A 58 5.19 -2.43 -2.86
C ALA A 58 6.18 -1.25 -2.96
N PHE A 59 5.70 -0.03 -3.21
CA PHE A 59 6.55 1.16 -3.36
C PHE A 59 6.67 2.03 -2.11
N ILE A 60 5.93 1.73 -1.04
CA ILE A 60 5.90 2.57 0.17
C ILE A 60 7.31 2.76 0.74
N LYS A 61 8.08 1.67 0.90
CA LYS A 61 9.46 1.73 1.38
C LYS A 61 10.34 2.65 0.51
N GLY A 62 10.14 2.62 -0.82
CA GLY A 62 10.86 3.50 -1.74
C GLY A 62 10.49 4.98 -1.57
N TYR A 63 9.21 5.28 -1.34
CA TYR A 63 8.75 6.64 -1.04
C TYR A 63 9.31 7.14 0.29
N LEU A 64 9.33 6.30 1.33
CA LEU A 64 9.90 6.63 2.63
C LEU A 64 11.39 6.93 2.55
N ARG A 65 12.18 6.10 1.85
CA ARG A 65 13.61 6.36 1.62
C ARG A 65 13.85 7.68 0.89
N SER A 66 13.05 7.94 -0.15
CA SER A 66 13.18 9.17 -0.94
C SER A 66 12.83 10.41 -0.11
N TYR A 67 11.78 10.35 0.71
CA TYR A 67 11.40 11.43 1.61
C TYR A 67 12.49 11.65 2.66
N ALA A 68 12.94 10.59 3.34
CA ALA A 68 14.02 10.66 4.32
C ALA A 68 15.27 11.34 3.75
N ARG A 69 15.66 11.00 2.53
CA ARG A 69 16.77 11.64 1.81
C ARG A 69 16.58 13.15 1.64
N VAL A 70 15.38 13.60 1.23
CA VAL A 70 15.08 15.02 1.04
C VAL A 70 15.18 15.80 2.35
N VAL A 71 14.73 15.21 3.47
CA VAL A 71 14.75 15.87 4.78
C VAL A 71 15.99 15.58 5.61
N GLY A 72 17.00 14.89 5.05
CA GLY A 72 18.28 14.64 5.70
C GLY A 72 18.24 13.60 6.83
N LEU A 73 17.25 12.71 6.83
CA LEU A 73 17.15 11.60 7.78
C LEU A 73 17.82 10.32 7.27
N SER A 74 18.10 9.41 8.20
CA SER A 74 18.56 8.05 7.88
C SER A 74 17.45 7.28 7.17
N GLU A 75 17.70 6.89 5.91
CA GLU A 75 16.77 6.12 5.09
C GLU A 75 16.41 4.78 5.75
N ASP A 76 17.40 4.09 6.31
CA ASP A 76 17.22 2.77 6.93
C ASP A 76 16.46 2.86 8.25
N GLU A 77 16.68 3.91 9.04
CA GLU A 77 15.95 4.11 10.30
C GLU A 77 14.46 4.38 10.05
N VAL A 78 14.13 5.24 9.09
CA VAL A 78 12.74 5.53 8.72
C VAL A 78 12.02 4.27 8.22
N VAL A 79 12.70 3.45 7.41
CA VAL A 79 12.13 2.18 6.93
C VAL A 79 11.96 1.17 8.07
N ALA A 80 12.93 1.05 8.97
CA ALA A 80 12.85 0.15 10.12
C ALA A 80 11.64 0.50 11.01
N ARG A 81 11.43 1.78 11.32
CA ARG A 81 10.26 2.25 12.09
C ARG A 81 8.93 1.97 11.40
N TYR A 82 8.90 2.05 10.07
CA TYR A 82 7.71 1.67 9.30
C TYR A 82 7.43 0.17 9.40
N GLU A 83 8.47 -0.67 9.30
CA GLU A 83 8.34 -2.12 9.41
C GLU A 83 7.91 -2.58 10.81
N GLU A 84 8.45 -1.97 11.87
CA GLU A 84 8.01 -2.23 13.26
C GLU A 84 6.51 -1.98 13.45
N GLY A 85 5.97 -0.94 12.81
CA GLY A 85 4.53 -0.63 12.81
C GLY A 85 3.68 -1.61 11.98
N MET A 86 4.25 -2.27 10.97
CA MET A 86 3.55 -3.28 10.17
C MET A 86 3.47 -4.64 10.86
N GLU A 87 4.55 -5.06 11.53
CA GLU A 87 4.59 -6.35 12.25
C GLU A 87 3.58 -6.39 13.41
N SER A 88 3.24 -5.22 13.97
CA SER A 88 2.21 -5.07 15.00
C SER A 88 0.78 -5.18 14.45
N ASP A 89 0.56 -4.77 13.20
CA ASP A 89 -0.72 -4.93 12.46
C ASP A 89 -0.91 -6.39 11.99
N HIS A 90 0.18 -7.09 11.65
CA HIS A 90 0.11 -8.44 11.07
C HIS A 90 -0.13 -9.59 12.09
N ARG A 91 -0.21 -9.30 13.40
CA ARG A 91 -0.52 -10.33 14.43
C ARG A 91 -1.99 -10.73 14.46
N VAL A 92 -2.87 -10.07 13.70
CA VAL A 92 -4.30 -10.40 13.59
C VAL A 92 -4.74 -10.27 12.12
N ASP A 93 -4.42 -11.26 11.30
CA ASP A 93 -5.29 -11.77 10.22
C ASP A 93 -4.55 -12.86 9.44
N ILE A 94 -4.59 -14.09 9.97
CA ILE A 94 -4.56 -15.27 9.11
C ILE A 94 -5.95 -15.37 8.50
N HIS A 95 -6.22 -14.57 7.46
CA HIS A 95 -7.30 -14.86 6.53
C HIS A 95 -6.69 -15.20 5.17
N GLU A 96 -6.55 -16.51 4.99
CA GLU A 96 -6.74 -17.26 3.76
C GLU A 96 -6.25 -16.60 2.46
N VAL A 97 -5.15 -17.15 1.94
CA VAL A 97 -4.75 -17.02 0.54
C VAL A 97 -5.79 -17.73 -0.32
N THR A 98 -6.91 -17.07 -0.59
CA THR A 98 -7.73 -17.34 -1.77
C THR A 98 -7.66 -16.11 -2.65
N GLN A 99 -6.63 -16.12 -3.50
CA GLN A 99 -6.62 -15.38 -4.74
C GLN A 99 -7.91 -15.69 -5.52
N GLU A 100 -8.45 -14.66 -6.17
CA GLU A 100 -9.66 -14.59 -7.02
C GLU A 100 -10.87 -13.96 -6.34
N ARG A 101 -11.07 -12.65 -6.60
CA ARG A 101 -12.30 -12.12 -7.23
C ARG A 101 -12.21 -10.61 -7.40
N PHE A 102 -12.00 -10.20 -8.65
CA PHE A 102 -12.33 -8.87 -9.15
C PHE A 102 -13.80 -8.54 -8.85
N GLY A 103 -14.06 -7.28 -8.48
CA GLY A 103 -15.38 -6.82 -8.09
C GLY A 103 -16.39 -6.72 -9.23
N SER A 104 -17.63 -7.09 -8.88
CA SER A 104 -18.91 -6.47 -9.27
C SER A 104 -19.48 -6.61 -10.68
N ALA A 105 -20.82 -6.64 -10.66
CA ALA A 105 -21.79 -6.58 -11.74
C ALA A 105 -22.19 -7.93 -12.36
N ALA A 106 -23.48 -8.21 -12.25
CA ALA A 106 -24.17 -9.28 -12.95
C ALA A 106 -23.86 -9.22 -14.45
N LEU A 107 -23.13 -10.21 -14.95
CA LEU A 107 -23.03 -10.55 -16.36
C LEU A 107 -23.52 -11.98 -16.52
N THR A 108 -24.80 -12.18 -16.24
CA THR A 108 -25.57 -13.29 -16.80
C THR A 108 -25.62 -13.06 -18.31
N GLY A 109 -24.63 -13.56 -19.04
CA GLY A 109 -24.55 -13.56 -20.50
C GLY A 109 -24.68 -14.99 -21.05
N PRO A 110 -25.26 -15.19 -22.25
CA PRO A 110 -25.81 -16.48 -22.71
C PRO A 110 -24.76 -17.48 -23.23
N VAL A 111 -23.47 -17.27 -22.96
CA VAL A 111 -22.38 -18.01 -23.63
C VAL A 111 -21.98 -19.32 -22.94
N LEU A 112 -22.57 -19.67 -21.79
CA LEU A 112 -22.36 -20.99 -21.17
C LEU A 112 -23.29 -22.08 -21.75
N GLN A 113 -24.33 -21.72 -22.52
CA GLN A 113 -25.23 -22.70 -23.15
C GLN A 113 -24.75 -23.26 -24.50
N THR A 114 -23.76 -22.66 -25.14
CA THR A 114 -23.27 -23.14 -26.45
C THR A 114 -22.35 -24.36 -26.37
N GLY A 115 -21.90 -24.73 -25.16
CA GLY A 115 -21.04 -25.90 -24.92
C GLY A 115 -21.73 -27.26 -25.13
N LEU A 116 -23.06 -27.31 -25.28
CA LEU A 116 -23.79 -28.58 -25.48
C LEU A 116 -24.11 -28.91 -26.95
N ILE A 117 -24.00 -27.96 -27.89
CA ILE A 117 -24.44 -28.15 -29.28
C ILE A 117 -23.33 -28.77 -30.15
N GLY A 118 -22.05 -28.55 -29.81
CA GLY A 118 -20.92 -29.11 -30.57
C GLY A 118 -20.77 -30.63 -30.48
N LEU A 119 -21.32 -31.27 -29.45
CA LEU A 119 -21.15 -32.71 -29.21
C LEU A 119 -22.21 -33.57 -29.92
N SER A 120 -23.38 -33.03 -30.27
CA SER A 120 -24.43 -33.80 -30.98
C SER A 120 -24.16 -33.94 -32.47
N GLY A 121 -23.57 -32.93 -33.11
CA GLY A 121 -23.24 -32.97 -34.55
C GLY A 121 -22.16 -34.00 -34.90
N ILE A 122 -21.19 -34.23 -34.01
CA ILE A 122 -20.08 -35.18 -34.23
C ILE A 122 -20.56 -36.63 -34.10
N VAL A 123 -21.51 -36.91 -33.21
CA VAL A 123 -22.05 -38.28 -33.03
C VAL A 123 -22.89 -38.73 -34.24
N ILE A 124 -23.59 -37.81 -34.92
CA ILE A 124 -24.41 -38.14 -36.11
C ILE A 124 -23.56 -38.47 -37.34
N VAL A 125 -22.41 -37.81 -37.53
CA VAL A 125 -21.53 -38.05 -38.69
C VAL A 125 -20.80 -39.40 -38.60
N VAL A 126 -20.45 -39.84 -37.39
CA VAL A 126 -19.80 -41.15 -37.19
C VAL A 126 -20.77 -42.32 -37.36
N ALA A 127 -22.08 -42.11 -37.20
CA ALA A 127 -23.09 -43.17 -37.36
C ALA A 127 -23.54 -43.40 -38.83
N LEU A 128 -23.09 -42.58 -39.78
CA LEU A 128 -23.50 -42.64 -41.20
C LEU A 128 -22.34 -42.93 -42.18
N VAL A 129 -21.18 -43.37 -41.69
CA VAL A 129 -20.04 -43.91 -42.47
C VAL A 129 -19.92 -45.40 -42.26
#